data_AF-A0A2V8W7B1-F1
#
_entry.id   AF-A0A2V8W7B1-F1
#
_cell.length_a   1.000
_cell.length_b   1.000
_cell.length_c   1.000
_cell.angle_alpha   90.00
_cell.angle_beta   90.00
_cell.angle_gamma   90.00
#
_symmetry.space_group_name_H-M   'P 1'
#
loop_
_entity.id
_entity.type
_entity.pdbx_description
1 polymer ?
#
loop_
_entity_poly.entity_id
_entity_poly.type
_entity_poly.pdbx_seq_one_letter_code
_entity_poly.pdbx_strand_id
1 'polypeptide(L)'
;MIKSAIHKTFRFFGFDITQFPPREQAFPPDFREDELEILRQVRRWTMVSPDRIYALIQAVRYVSANDIPGAIVECGVWRGGSVAAIARTLLQLQDVSRELYLFDTFEGMTEPTAKDLDYTGKKASQVLADCPGDRCIDAPLEQVKEVLCGTGYPSERIHFVRGRVEDTIPASAPELIALLRLDTDWYDSTKHELIHMFPRLSKAGVIIIDDYGHWRGAREACDEYFAQNRIPILLNRIDYTGRIALKP
;
A
#
# COMPACT_ATOMS: atom_id res chain seq x y z
N MET A 1 11.84 44.49 -13.61
CA MET A 1 11.05 45.44 -12.79
C MET A 1 9.67 44.91 -12.39
N ILE A 2 8.87 44.34 -13.31
CA ILE A 2 7.49 43.87 -13.04
C ILE A 2 7.42 42.74 -11.97
N LYS A 3 8.27 41.70 -12.04
CA LYS A 3 8.27 40.59 -11.07
C LYS A 3 8.52 41.03 -9.61
N SER A 4 9.36 42.05 -9.40
CA SER A 4 9.72 42.54 -8.07
C SER A 4 8.58 43.35 -7.43
N ALA A 5 7.86 44.14 -8.23
CA ALA A 5 6.68 44.86 -7.77
C ALA A 5 5.56 43.89 -7.35
N ILE A 6 5.32 42.83 -8.13
CA ILE A 6 4.31 41.80 -7.84
C ILE A 6 4.61 41.08 -6.51
N HIS A 7 5.86 40.63 -6.29
CA HIS A 7 6.24 39.99 -5.03
C HIS A 7 6.07 40.93 -3.83
N LYS A 8 6.46 42.21 -3.96
CA LYS A 8 6.28 43.18 -2.88
C LYS A 8 4.80 43.38 -2.51
N THR A 9 3.92 43.48 -3.51
CA THR A 9 2.48 43.64 -3.28
C THR A 9 1.89 42.44 -2.55
N PHE A 10 2.21 41.21 -2.95
CA PHE A 10 1.65 40.02 -2.29
C PHE A 10 2.20 39.82 -0.88
N ARG A 11 3.51 40.07 -0.69
CA ARG A 11 4.13 40.01 0.65
C ARG A 11 3.53 41.01 1.62
N PHE A 12 3.13 42.18 1.12
CA PHE A 12 2.42 43.17 1.94
C PHE A 12 1.08 42.62 2.49
N PHE A 13 0.39 41.76 1.73
CA PHE A 13 -0.83 41.08 2.18
C PHE A 13 -0.57 39.75 2.92
N GLY A 14 0.68 39.42 3.25
CA GLY A 14 1.04 38.18 3.95
C GLY A 14 1.13 36.94 3.07
N PHE A 15 1.15 37.10 1.74
CA PHE A 15 1.30 36.00 0.78
C PHE A 15 2.67 36.04 0.12
N ASP A 16 3.28 34.88 -0.15
CA ASP A 16 4.47 34.80 -1.00
C ASP A 16 4.09 34.21 -2.35
N ILE A 17 4.63 34.78 -3.43
CA ILE A 17 4.47 34.23 -4.77
C ILE A 17 5.71 33.41 -5.05
N THR A 18 5.55 32.14 -5.36
CA THR A 18 6.65 31.32 -5.86
C THR A 18 6.39 31.01 -7.33
N GLN A 19 7.47 30.77 -8.08
CA GLN A 19 7.31 30.20 -9.40
C GLN A 19 6.76 28.79 -9.20
N PHE A 20 5.51 28.57 -9.62
CA PHE A 20 4.97 27.23 -9.71
C PHE A 20 5.83 26.49 -10.74
N PRO A 21 6.44 25.33 -10.41
CA PRO A 21 7.18 24.57 -11.40
C PRO A 21 6.26 24.31 -12.59
N PRO A 22 6.76 24.32 -13.84
CA PRO A 22 5.94 23.96 -14.98
C PRO A 22 5.18 22.68 -14.66
N ARG A 23 3.89 22.62 -14.99
CA ARG A 23 3.10 21.38 -14.89
C ARG A 23 3.75 20.31 -15.78
N GLU A 24 4.81 19.63 -15.33
CA GLU A 24 5.44 18.54 -16.09
C GLU A 24 6.57 17.76 -15.38
N GLN A 25 6.67 17.77 -14.05
CA GLN A 25 7.18 16.58 -13.37
C GLN A 25 5.97 15.83 -12.82
N ALA A 26 5.42 14.95 -13.65
CA ALA A 26 4.31 14.07 -13.26
C ALA A 26 4.71 13.11 -12.12
N PHE A 27 6.01 12.94 -11.89
CA PHE A 27 6.61 12.08 -10.89
C PHE A 27 7.80 12.76 -10.22
N PRO A 28 8.18 12.35 -8.99
CA PRO A 28 9.37 12.82 -8.31
C PRO A 28 10.66 12.62 -9.15
N PRO A 29 11.65 13.51 -9.01
CA PRO A 29 12.86 13.52 -9.85
C PRO A 29 13.81 12.33 -9.60
N ASP A 30 13.63 11.60 -8.49
CA ASP A 30 14.38 10.41 -8.11
C ASP A 30 13.77 9.10 -8.64
N PHE A 31 12.64 9.17 -9.36
CA PHE A 31 12.06 8.00 -10.01
C PHE A 31 12.81 7.70 -11.31
N ARG A 32 13.25 6.45 -11.47
CA ARG A 32 13.94 5.95 -12.65
C ARG A 32 12.95 5.50 -13.72
N GLU A 33 13.38 5.48 -14.98
CA GLU A 33 12.49 5.15 -16.10
C GLU A 33 11.88 3.74 -16.01
N ASP A 34 12.62 2.76 -15.48
CA ASP A 34 12.13 1.40 -15.25
C ASP A 34 11.03 1.33 -14.18
N GLU A 35 11.07 2.21 -13.18
CA GLU A 35 10.01 2.34 -12.16
C GLU A 35 8.79 3.07 -12.73
N LEU A 36 9.03 4.11 -13.53
CA LEU A 36 7.99 4.84 -14.26
C LEU A 36 7.25 3.95 -15.24
N GLU A 37 7.94 3.01 -15.89
CA GLU A 37 7.32 2.02 -16.76
C GLU A 37 6.32 1.13 -15.98
N ILE A 38 6.75 0.57 -14.84
CA ILE A 38 5.86 -0.24 -13.98
C ILE A 38 4.66 0.60 -13.54
N LEU A 39 4.89 1.81 -13.04
CA LEU A 39 3.84 2.76 -12.64
C LEU A 39 2.80 2.97 -13.75
N ARG A 40 3.25 3.24 -14.98
CA ARG A 40 2.36 3.45 -16.13
C ARG A 40 1.57 2.19 -16.48
N GLN A 41 2.15 1.00 -16.31
CA GLN A 41 1.50 -0.28 -16.59
C GLN A 41 0.40 -0.61 -15.57
N VAL A 42 0.61 -0.28 -14.29
CA VAL A 42 -0.33 -0.66 -13.21
C VAL A 42 -1.36 0.41 -12.86
N ARG A 43 -1.16 1.67 -13.28
CA ARG A 43 -1.98 2.84 -12.87
C ARG A 43 -3.50 2.68 -12.98
N ARG A 44 -3.99 1.80 -13.86
CA ARG A 44 -5.43 1.59 -14.09
C ARG A 44 -6.05 0.55 -13.13
N TRP A 45 -5.20 -0.17 -12.41
CA TRP A 45 -5.51 -1.31 -11.55
C TRP A 45 -5.18 -1.06 -10.08
N THR A 46 -4.71 0.14 -9.73
CA THR A 46 -4.48 0.55 -8.33
C THR A 46 -5.01 1.96 -8.08
N MET A 47 -5.49 2.23 -6.87
CA MET A 47 -5.85 3.56 -6.38
C MET A 47 -4.74 4.23 -5.58
N VAL A 48 -3.63 3.51 -5.34
CA VAL A 48 -2.53 4.04 -4.53
C VAL A 48 -1.72 5.07 -5.30
N SER A 49 -1.04 5.93 -4.56
CA SER A 49 -0.23 7.01 -5.14
C SER A 49 1.00 6.44 -5.88
N PRO A 50 1.56 7.20 -6.83
CA PRO A 50 2.87 6.86 -7.40
C PRO A 50 3.95 6.63 -6.35
N ASP A 51 3.94 7.40 -5.26
CA ASP A 51 4.89 7.26 -4.15
C ASP A 51 4.74 5.92 -3.44
N ARG A 52 3.51 5.42 -3.24
CA ARG A 52 3.25 4.11 -2.64
C ARG A 52 3.66 2.96 -3.56
N ILE A 53 3.41 3.04 -4.87
CA ILE A 53 3.93 2.04 -5.82
C ILE A 53 5.46 2.08 -5.90
N TYR A 54 6.07 3.27 -5.90
CA TYR A 54 7.53 3.41 -5.86
C TYR A 54 8.11 2.76 -4.60
N ALA A 55 7.54 3.05 -3.42
CA ALA A 55 7.96 2.44 -2.16
C ALA A 55 7.84 0.91 -2.22
N LEU A 56 6.81 0.38 -2.87
CA LEU A 56 6.63 -1.06 -3.07
C LEU A 56 7.72 -1.65 -3.99
N ILE A 57 8.06 -0.97 -5.09
CA ILE A 57 9.16 -1.37 -5.97
C ILE A 57 10.49 -1.39 -5.21
N GLN A 58 10.79 -0.34 -4.42
CA GLN A 58 12.00 -0.29 -3.61
C GLN A 58 12.03 -1.39 -2.54
N ALA A 59 10.88 -1.68 -1.91
CA ALA A 59 10.77 -2.76 -0.94
C ALA A 59 11.08 -4.13 -1.56
N VAL A 60 10.52 -4.42 -2.75
CA VAL A 60 10.79 -5.67 -3.49
C VAL A 60 12.26 -5.78 -3.87
N ARG A 61 12.87 -4.71 -4.39
CA ARG A 61 14.30 -4.66 -4.70
C ARG A 61 15.15 -4.92 -3.47
N TYR A 62 14.80 -4.29 -2.35
CA TYR A 62 15.52 -4.46 -1.09
C TYR A 62 15.43 -5.91 -0.59
N VAL A 63 14.24 -6.53 -0.55
CA VAL A 63 14.12 -7.91 -0.04
C VAL A 63 14.81 -8.92 -0.94
N SER A 64 14.79 -8.71 -2.26
CA SER A 64 15.48 -9.56 -3.22
C SER A 64 17.00 -9.39 -3.12
N ALA A 65 17.50 -8.16 -3.12
CA ALA A 65 18.94 -7.87 -3.07
C ALA A 65 19.63 -8.27 -1.75
N ASN A 66 18.88 -8.39 -0.66
CA ASN A 66 19.39 -8.78 0.66
C ASN A 66 19.00 -10.21 1.05
N ASP A 67 18.49 -11.01 0.12
CA ASP A 67 18.08 -12.40 0.34
C ASP A 67 17.16 -12.57 1.57
N ILE A 68 16.29 -11.58 1.83
CA ILE A 68 15.39 -11.64 2.99
C ILE A 68 14.42 -12.80 2.76
N PRO A 69 14.38 -13.83 3.61
CA PRO A 69 13.62 -15.03 3.32
C PRO A 69 12.11 -14.81 3.52
N GLY A 70 11.30 -15.54 2.75
CA GLY A 70 9.84 -15.54 2.88
C GLY A 70 9.08 -15.06 1.64
N ALA A 71 7.76 -15.21 1.73
CA ALA A 71 6.80 -14.81 0.71
C ALA A 71 6.56 -13.29 0.72
N ILE A 72 5.91 -12.78 -0.33
CA ILE A 72 5.36 -11.42 -0.35
C ILE A 72 3.86 -11.52 -0.13
N VAL A 73 3.35 -10.74 0.82
CA VAL A 73 1.94 -10.74 1.21
C VAL A 73 1.34 -9.36 1.03
N GLU A 74 0.17 -9.31 0.41
CA GLU A 74 -0.71 -8.14 0.40
C GLU A 74 -2.09 -8.52 0.95
N CYS A 75 -2.58 -7.73 1.91
CA CYS A 75 -3.91 -7.82 2.48
C CYS A 75 -4.71 -6.60 2.03
N GLY A 76 -5.78 -6.81 1.24
CA GLY A 76 -6.44 -5.76 0.49
C GLY A 76 -5.72 -5.48 -0.83
N VAL A 77 -6.27 -6.00 -1.92
CA VAL A 77 -5.63 -6.10 -3.24
C VAL A 77 -6.41 -5.29 -4.29
N TRP A 78 -7.72 -5.13 -4.11
CA TRP A 78 -8.60 -4.50 -5.09
C TRP A 78 -8.38 -5.11 -6.48
N ARG A 79 -8.09 -4.30 -7.51
CA ARG A 79 -7.85 -4.75 -8.89
C ARG A 79 -6.44 -5.30 -9.14
N GLY A 80 -5.62 -5.47 -8.10
CA GLY A 80 -4.32 -6.14 -8.19
C GLY A 80 -3.18 -5.30 -8.75
N GLY A 81 -3.33 -3.98 -8.90
CA GLY A 81 -2.27 -3.14 -9.47
C GLY A 81 -1.00 -3.07 -8.61
N SER A 82 -1.14 -3.07 -7.28
CA SER A 82 0.01 -3.09 -6.35
C SER A 82 0.77 -4.42 -6.45
N VAL A 83 0.07 -5.56 -6.41
CA VAL A 83 0.69 -6.88 -6.67
C VAL A 83 1.27 -7.00 -8.08
N ALA A 84 0.63 -6.42 -9.10
CA ALA A 84 1.18 -6.42 -10.44
C ALA A 84 2.51 -5.65 -10.50
N ALA A 85 2.66 -4.58 -9.71
CA ALA A 85 3.94 -3.87 -9.59
C ALA A 85 5.00 -4.73 -8.90
N ILE A 86 4.63 -5.47 -7.85
CA ILE A 86 5.51 -6.46 -7.20
C ILE A 86 5.98 -7.50 -8.22
N ALA A 87 5.04 -8.17 -8.90
CA ALA A 87 5.31 -9.22 -9.85
C ALA A 87 6.25 -8.77 -10.98
N ARG A 88 6.00 -7.58 -11.55
CA ARG A 88 6.86 -6.98 -12.59
C ARG A 88 8.25 -6.64 -12.07
N THR A 89 8.35 -6.15 -10.84
CA THR A 89 9.66 -5.87 -10.21
C THR A 89 10.45 -7.16 -10.02
N LEU A 90 9.83 -8.22 -9.52
CA LEU A 90 10.48 -9.53 -9.36
C LEU A 90 10.94 -10.11 -10.71
N LEU A 91 10.14 -9.96 -11.77
CA LEU A 91 10.53 -10.36 -13.13
C LEU A 91 11.75 -9.59 -13.64
N GLN A 92 11.80 -8.26 -13.42
CA GLN A 92 12.98 -7.45 -13.77
C GLN A 92 14.24 -7.89 -13.01
N LEU A 93 14.08 -8.35 -11.77
CA LEU A 93 15.16 -8.85 -10.92
C LEU A 93 15.51 -10.32 -11.15
N GLN A 94 14.73 -11.04 -11.96
CA GLN A 94 14.82 -12.49 -12.15
C GLN A 94 14.62 -13.31 -10.85
N ASP A 95 14.01 -12.72 -9.81
CA ASP A 95 13.65 -13.39 -8.56
C ASP A 95 12.23 -13.97 -8.64
N VAL A 96 12.05 -14.93 -9.53
CA VAL A 96 10.78 -15.65 -9.74
C VAL A 96 10.59 -16.81 -8.77
N SER A 97 11.34 -16.82 -7.66
CA SER A 97 11.27 -17.86 -6.62
C SER A 97 10.23 -17.55 -5.53
N ARG A 98 9.77 -16.30 -5.46
CA ARG A 98 8.92 -15.80 -4.38
C ARG A 98 7.47 -16.22 -4.58
N GLU A 99 6.85 -16.66 -3.50
CA GLU A 99 5.40 -16.84 -3.43
C GLU A 99 4.72 -15.50 -3.18
N LEU A 100 3.63 -15.21 -3.90
CA LEU A 100 2.78 -14.03 -3.72
C LEU A 100 1.46 -14.46 -3.09
N TYR A 101 1.15 -13.98 -1.90
CA TYR A 101 -0.14 -14.24 -1.23
C TYR A 101 -1.01 -13.00 -1.22
N LEU A 102 -2.22 -13.16 -1.74
CA LEU A 102 -3.20 -12.10 -1.95
C LEU A 102 -4.42 -12.41 -1.10
N PHE A 103 -4.57 -11.69 0.00
CA PHE A 103 -5.75 -11.80 0.87
C PHE A 103 -6.73 -10.69 0.52
N ASP A 104 -7.91 -11.06 0.05
CA ASP A 104 -8.98 -10.11 -0.28
C ASP A 104 -10.34 -10.82 -0.22
N THR A 105 -11.40 -10.07 0.03
CA THR A 105 -12.77 -10.59 -0.09
C THR A 105 -13.10 -10.92 -1.55
N PHE A 106 -12.51 -10.17 -2.49
CA PHE A 106 -12.86 -10.12 -3.91
C PHE A 106 -14.34 -9.81 -4.15
N GLU A 107 -14.99 -9.22 -3.15
CA GLU A 107 -16.42 -8.90 -3.08
C GLU A 107 -16.65 -7.46 -2.56
N GLY A 108 -15.57 -6.68 -2.43
CA GLY A 108 -15.60 -5.31 -1.94
C GLY A 108 -15.23 -5.17 -0.46
N MET A 109 -15.42 -3.96 0.06
CA MET A 109 -15.03 -3.62 1.43
C MET A 109 -15.95 -4.28 2.46
N THR A 110 -15.37 -4.67 3.60
CA THR A 110 -16.14 -5.06 4.78
C THR A 110 -16.78 -3.83 5.43
N GLU A 111 -17.85 -4.05 6.18
CA GLU A 111 -18.53 -2.96 6.90
C GLU A 111 -17.61 -2.35 7.98
N PRO A 112 -17.37 -1.03 7.95
CA PRO A 112 -16.56 -0.36 8.95
C PRO A 112 -17.26 -0.25 10.30
N THR A 113 -16.48 -0.11 11.35
CA THR A 113 -16.94 0.05 12.73
C THR A 113 -16.95 1.52 13.17
N ALA A 114 -17.34 1.77 14.43
CA ALA A 114 -17.28 3.11 15.02
C ALA A 114 -15.83 3.64 15.19
N LYS A 115 -14.82 2.77 15.17
CA LYS A 115 -13.40 3.17 15.24
C LYS A 115 -12.87 3.72 13.91
N ASP A 116 -13.55 3.40 12.81
CA ASP A 116 -13.10 3.72 11.45
C ASP A 116 -13.55 5.13 11.08
N LEU A 117 -12.76 6.09 11.55
CA LEU A 117 -12.89 7.50 11.23
C LEU A 117 -11.75 7.92 10.30
N ASP A 118 -12.03 8.77 9.32
CA ASP A 118 -10.97 9.37 8.51
C ASP A 118 -10.15 10.38 9.34
N TYR A 119 -9.08 10.90 8.76
CA TYR A 119 -8.19 11.86 9.41
C TYR A 119 -8.91 13.16 9.82
N THR A 120 -10.04 13.50 9.22
CA THR A 120 -10.88 14.65 9.58
C THR A 120 -11.90 14.35 10.69
N GLY A 121 -12.15 13.07 10.97
CA GLY A 121 -13.12 12.60 11.95
C GLY A 121 -14.47 12.20 11.36
N LYS A 122 -14.60 12.14 10.02
CA LYS A 122 -15.79 11.63 9.34
C LYS A 122 -15.84 10.10 9.46
N LYS A 123 -17.02 9.52 9.67
CA LYS A 123 -17.19 8.06 9.74
C LYS A 123 -16.98 7.42 8.38
N ALA A 124 -16.24 6.33 8.33
CA ALA A 124 -16.03 5.55 7.10
C ALA A 124 -17.36 5.16 6.44
N SER A 125 -18.37 4.73 7.21
CA SER A 125 -19.71 4.41 6.68
C SER A 125 -20.38 5.56 5.93
N GLN A 126 -20.10 6.81 6.30
CA GLN A 126 -20.58 7.99 5.57
C GLN A 126 -19.77 8.23 4.29
N VAL A 127 -18.45 8.00 4.33
CA VAL A 127 -17.58 8.12 3.15
C VAL A 127 -17.96 7.07 2.10
N LEU A 128 -18.19 5.82 2.51
CA LEU A 128 -18.59 4.73 1.63
C LEU A 128 -19.98 4.95 1.01
N ALA A 129 -20.93 5.49 1.79
CA ALA A 129 -22.26 5.82 1.27
C ALA A 129 -22.21 6.90 0.17
N ASP A 130 -21.23 7.80 0.21
CA ASP A 130 -21.02 8.85 -0.80
C ASP A 130 -20.31 8.31 -2.06
N CYS A 131 -19.78 7.08 -2.03
CA CYS A 131 -19.10 6.42 -3.14
C CYS A 131 -20.10 5.56 -3.95
N PRO A 132 -20.40 5.89 -5.23
CA PRO A 132 -21.33 5.10 -6.03
C PRO A 132 -20.82 3.67 -6.27
N GLY A 133 -21.64 2.71 -5.84
CA GLY A 133 -21.31 1.32 -5.50
C GLY A 133 -20.73 0.40 -6.58
N ASP A 134 -20.71 0.80 -7.86
CA ASP A 134 -20.28 -0.12 -8.94
C ASP A 134 -18.88 0.17 -9.52
N ARG A 135 -18.24 1.30 -9.15
CA ARG A 135 -16.96 1.71 -9.80
C ARG A 135 -15.74 1.80 -8.88
N CYS A 136 -15.94 2.05 -7.59
CA CYS A 136 -14.83 2.29 -6.66
C CYS A 136 -14.38 1.03 -5.91
N ILE A 137 -15.29 0.10 -5.62
CA ILE A 137 -15.03 -0.98 -4.64
C ILE A 137 -15.02 -2.38 -5.28
N ASP A 138 -15.65 -2.54 -6.44
CA ASP A 138 -15.76 -3.85 -7.09
C ASP A 138 -14.48 -4.24 -7.86
N ALA A 139 -13.96 -5.42 -7.51
CA ALA A 139 -12.78 -6.05 -8.08
C ALA A 139 -12.90 -7.59 -7.95
N PRO A 140 -13.67 -8.24 -8.82
CA PRO A 140 -13.90 -9.68 -8.74
C PRO A 140 -12.61 -10.46 -8.98
N LEU A 141 -12.47 -11.60 -8.31
CA LEU A 141 -11.26 -12.44 -8.34
C LEU A 141 -10.75 -12.73 -9.76
N GLU A 142 -11.65 -12.99 -10.72
CA GLU A 142 -11.27 -13.29 -12.09
C GLU A 142 -10.58 -12.09 -12.79
N GLN A 143 -11.00 -10.86 -12.50
CA GLN A 143 -10.31 -9.67 -13.00
C GLN A 143 -8.90 -9.57 -12.41
N VAL A 144 -8.75 -9.84 -11.12
CA VAL A 144 -7.43 -9.80 -10.45
C VAL A 144 -6.50 -10.86 -11.04
N LYS A 145 -7.01 -12.07 -11.28
CA LYS A 145 -6.27 -13.15 -11.98
C LYS A 145 -5.83 -12.72 -13.36
N GLU A 146 -6.71 -12.11 -14.17
CA GLU A 146 -6.35 -11.61 -15.50
C GLU A 146 -5.22 -10.59 -15.45
N VAL A 147 -5.30 -9.63 -14.51
CA VAL A 147 -4.26 -8.61 -14.30
C VAL A 147 -2.92 -9.26 -13.96
N LEU A 148 -2.90 -10.22 -13.04
CA LEU A 148 -1.66 -10.88 -12.62
C LEU A 148 -1.10 -11.85 -13.66
N CYS A 149 -1.94 -12.65 -14.32
CA CYS A 149 -1.52 -13.47 -15.46
C CYS A 149 -0.90 -12.61 -16.57
N GLY A 150 -1.44 -11.41 -16.82
CA GLY A 150 -0.90 -10.44 -17.77
C GLY A 150 0.49 -9.87 -17.41
N THR A 151 1.01 -10.14 -16.21
CA THR A 151 2.40 -9.79 -15.84
C THR A 151 3.41 -10.81 -16.36
N GLY A 152 3.00 -12.07 -16.58
CA GLY A 152 3.89 -13.18 -16.89
C GLY A 152 4.59 -13.80 -15.68
N TYR A 153 4.23 -13.43 -14.45
CA TYR A 153 4.74 -14.08 -13.24
C TYR A 153 4.19 -15.52 -13.14
N PRO A 154 4.97 -16.51 -12.65
CA PRO A 154 4.52 -17.91 -12.58
C PRO A 154 3.23 -18.05 -11.77
N SER A 155 2.15 -18.49 -12.41
CA SER A 155 0.81 -18.54 -11.82
C SER A 155 0.72 -19.47 -10.62
N GLU A 156 1.52 -20.54 -10.61
CA GLU A 156 1.63 -21.51 -9.52
C GLU A 156 2.23 -20.91 -8.23
N ARG A 157 2.84 -19.72 -8.34
CA ARG A 157 3.39 -18.96 -7.21
C ARG A 157 2.48 -17.85 -6.72
N ILE A 158 1.27 -17.76 -7.26
CA ILE A 158 0.30 -16.72 -6.90
C ILE A 158 -0.87 -17.39 -6.18
N HIS A 159 -1.00 -17.08 -4.90
CA HIS A 159 -2.01 -17.63 -4.01
C HIS A 159 -3.10 -16.59 -3.77
N PHE A 160 -4.28 -16.82 -4.35
CA PHE A 160 -5.45 -16.00 -4.09
C PHE A 160 -6.23 -16.58 -2.91
N VAL A 161 -6.28 -15.86 -1.80
CA VAL A 161 -6.98 -16.25 -0.58
C VAL A 161 -8.26 -15.42 -0.47
N ARG A 162 -9.38 -16.01 -0.87
CA ARG A 162 -10.69 -15.36 -0.86
C ARG A 162 -11.30 -15.39 0.54
N GLY A 163 -11.70 -14.23 1.02
CA GLY A 163 -12.45 -14.04 2.25
C GLY A 163 -11.91 -12.87 3.06
N ARG A 164 -12.60 -12.57 4.16
CA ARG A 164 -12.10 -11.61 5.14
C ARG A 164 -10.78 -12.08 5.71
N VAL A 165 -9.87 -11.14 6.00
CA VAL A 165 -8.58 -11.49 6.62
C VAL A 165 -8.79 -12.13 7.99
N GLU A 166 -9.84 -11.75 8.71
CA GLU A 166 -10.23 -12.28 10.00
C GLU A 166 -10.66 -13.76 9.92
N ASP A 167 -11.20 -14.19 8.78
CA ASP A 167 -11.67 -15.56 8.56
C ASP A 167 -10.59 -16.47 7.95
N THR A 168 -9.62 -15.89 7.25
CA THR A 168 -8.63 -16.63 6.44
C THR A 168 -7.24 -16.69 7.10
N ILE A 169 -6.88 -15.68 7.87
CA ILE A 169 -5.64 -15.62 8.66
C ILE A 169 -5.98 -16.10 10.08
N PRO A 170 -5.21 -17.02 10.69
CA PRO A 170 -3.85 -17.43 10.30
C PRO A 170 -3.74 -18.65 9.39
N ALA A 171 -4.84 -19.33 9.04
CA ALA A 171 -4.81 -20.65 8.42
C ALA A 171 -4.15 -20.68 7.02
N SER A 172 -4.37 -19.67 6.19
CA SER A 172 -3.85 -19.60 4.82
C SER A 172 -2.56 -18.77 4.69
N ALA A 173 -2.02 -18.27 5.80
CA ALA A 173 -0.83 -17.44 5.81
C ALA A 173 0.46 -18.26 5.63
N PRO A 174 1.43 -17.78 4.82
CA PRO A 174 2.73 -18.42 4.71
C PRO A 174 3.47 -18.38 6.05
N GLU A 175 4.32 -19.36 6.30
CA GLU A 175 5.10 -19.44 7.56
C GLU A 175 6.07 -18.27 7.74
N LEU A 176 6.63 -17.79 6.63
CA LEU A 176 7.66 -16.75 6.61
C LEU A 176 7.37 -15.71 5.53
N ILE A 177 7.48 -14.43 5.88
CA ILE A 177 7.13 -13.29 5.02
C ILE A 177 8.35 -12.38 4.89
N ALA A 178 8.73 -11.99 3.67
CA ALA A 178 9.80 -11.02 3.41
C ALA A 178 9.26 -9.59 3.31
N LEU A 179 8.07 -9.43 2.74
CA LEU A 179 7.36 -8.16 2.57
C LEU A 179 5.89 -8.36 2.93
N LEU A 180 5.40 -7.57 3.88
CA LEU A 180 4.00 -7.54 4.33
C LEU A 180 3.40 -6.16 4.03
N ARG A 181 2.41 -6.10 3.16
CA ARG A 181 1.63 -4.88 2.89
C ARG A 181 0.22 -5.02 3.43
N LEU A 182 -0.18 -4.10 4.33
CA LEU A 182 -1.49 -4.04 4.95
C LEU A 182 -2.28 -2.88 4.34
N ASP A 183 -3.42 -3.18 3.73
CA ASP A 183 -4.24 -2.27 2.92
C ASP A 183 -5.75 -2.64 3.01
N THR A 184 -6.21 -2.99 4.22
CA THR A 184 -7.63 -3.34 4.48
C THR A 184 -8.42 -2.23 5.16
N ASP A 185 -7.85 -1.02 5.25
CA ASP A 185 -8.42 0.23 5.78
C ASP A 185 -8.80 0.26 7.28
N TRP A 186 -9.41 -0.81 7.79
CA TRP A 186 -10.13 -0.81 9.05
C TRP A 186 -9.28 -1.23 10.24
N TYR A 187 -9.71 -0.78 11.42
CA TYR A 187 -9.08 -1.11 12.69
C TYR A 187 -9.01 -2.64 12.91
N ASP A 188 -10.13 -3.35 12.77
CA ASP A 188 -10.21 -4.77 13.14
C ASP A 188 -9.35 -5.65 12.21
N SER A 189 -9.42 -5.42 10.89
CA SER A 189 -8.62 -6.12 9.90
C SER A 189 -7.12 -5.83 10.07
N THR A 190 -6.74 -4.55 10.20
CA THR A 190 -5.34 -4.16 10.43
C THR A 190 -4.79 -4.78 11.72
N LYS A 191 -5.58 -4.77 12.81
CA LYS A 191 -5.17 -5.37 14.09
C LYS A 191 -4.99 -6.88 13.96
N HIS A 192 -5.92 -7.56 13.30
CA HIS A 192 -5.88 -9.02 13.09
C HIS A 192 -4.66 -9.43 12.27
N GLU A 193 -4.40 -8.72 11.17
CA GLU A 193 -3.22 -8.91 10.33
C GLU A 193 -1.93 -8.72 11.12
N LEU A 194 -1.80 -7.65 11.92
CA LEU A 194 -0.62 -7.43 12.75
C LEU A 194 -0.41 -8.54 13.76
N ILE A 195 -1.47 -9.01 14.44
CA ILE A 195 -1.40 -10.09 15.42
C ILE A 195 -0.83 -11.38 14.79
N HIS A 196 -1.27 -11.72 13.58
CA HIS A 196 -0.97 -13.02 12.97
C HIS A 196 0.14 -13.01 11.93
N MET A 197 0.42 -11.89 11.28
CA MET A 197 1.36 -11.79 10.15
C MET A 197 2.66 -11.09 10.55
N PHE A 198 2.62 -10.07 11.42
CA PHE A 198 3.85 -9.40 11.87
C PHE A 198 4.84 -10.35 12.56
N PRO A 199 4.42 -11.34 13.38
CA PRO A 199 5.34 -12.34 13.93
C PRO A 199 6.06 -13.17 12.84
N ARG A 200 5.40 -13.43 11.72
CA ARG A 200 5.89 -14.20 10.56
C ARG A 200 6.76 -13.39 9.60
N LEU A 201 6.72 -12.07 9.69
CA LEU A 201 7.63 -11.19 8.94
C LEU A 201 9.08 -11.50 9.36
N SER A 202 9.96 -11.73 8.41
CA SER A 202 11.38 -11.96 8.65
C SER A 202 12.03 -10.76 9.31
N LYS A 203 13.07 -11.01 10.10
CA LYS A 203 13.95 -9.93 10.57
C LYS A 203 14.49 -9.16 9.37
N ALA A 204 14.52 -7.83 9.47
CA ALA A 204 14.85 -6.93 8.38
C ALA A 204 13.90 -7.02 7.16
N GLY A 205 12.80 -7.76 7.25
CA GLY A 205 11.71 -7.74 6.28
C GLY A 205 10.94 -6.44 6.34
N VAL A 206 10.24 -6.13 5.25
CA VAL A 206 9.56 -4.84 5.08
C VAL A 206 8.10 -4.96 5.48
N ILE A 207 7.60 -4.00 6.27
CA ILE A 207 6.17 -3.78 6.46
C ILE A 207 5.77 -2.46 5.81
N ILE A 208 4.66 -2.48 5.07
CA ILE A 208 3.98 -1.30 4.53
C ILE A 208 2.58 -1.26 5.13
N ILE A 209 2.18 -0.11 5.67
CA ILE A 209 0.83 0.13 6.17
C ILE A 209 0.25 1.26 5.32
N ASP A 210 -0.74 0.94 4.50
CA ASP A 210 -1.19 1.84 3.43
C ASP A 210 -1.99 3.03 3.98
N ASP A 211 -2.89 2.77 4.93
CA ASP A 211 -3.84 3.78 5.42
C ASP A 211 -3.60 4.31 6.83
N TYR A 212 -2.38 4.19 7.33
CA TYR A 212 -2.00 4.69 8.66
C TYR A 212 -2.33 6.19 8.84
N GLY A 213 -2.14 7.01 7.81
CA GLY A 213 -2.41 8.45 7.89
C GLY A 213 -3.86 8.84 7.56
N HIS A 214 -4.55 8.10 6.68
CA HIS A 214 -5.92 8.39 6.26
C HIS A 214 -6.94 7.89 7.28
N TRP A 215 -6.87 6.62 7.69
CA TRP A 215 -7.82 6.02 8.65
C TRP A 215 -7.26 6.04 10.07
N ARG A 216 -8.01 6.66 10.99
CA ARG A 216 -7.66 6.66 12.43
C ARG A 216 -7.71 5.26 13.01
N GLY A 217 -8.65 4.42 12.54
CA GLY A 217 -8.77 3.02 12.93
C GLY A 217 -7.49 2.22 12.63
N ALA A 218 -7.03 2.22 11.38
CA ALA A 218 -5.76 1.57 11.00
C ALA A 218 -4.58 2.06 11.85
N ARG A 219 -4.46 3.39 12.05
CA ARG A 219 -3.42 3.98 12.90
C ARG A 219 -3.45 3.49 14.34
N GLU A 220 -4.64 3.51 14.95
CA GLU A 220 -4.84 3.06 16.34
C GLU A 220 -4.48 1.59 16.48
N ALA A 221 -4.89 0.74 15.54
CA ALA A 221 -4.55 -0.68 15.52
C ALA A 221 -3.02 -0.90 15.49
N CYS A 222 -2.31 -0.18 14.63
CA CYS A 222 -0.85 -0.21 14.54
C CYS A 222 -0.18 0.27 15.82
N ASP A 223 -0.52 1.47 16.29
CA ASP A 223 0.09 2.10 17.45
C ASP A 223 -0.10 1.25 18.70
N GLU A 224 -1.32 0.73 18.92
CA GLU A 224 -1.59 -0.18 20.03
C GLU A 224 -0.76 -1.47 19.93
N TYR A 225 -0.72 -2.10 18.75
CA TYR A 225 -0.01 -3.38 18.59
C TYR A 225 1.49 -3.21 18.88
N PHE A 226 2.15 -2.20 18.31
CA PHE A 226 3.57 -1.98 18.51
C PHE A 226 3.89 -1.56 19.95
N ALA A 227 3.05 -0.73 20.58
CA ALA A 227 3.23 -0.33 21.98
C ALA A 227 3.04 -1.50 22.95
N GLN A 228 1.96 -2.28 22.80
CA GLN A 228 1.64 -3.42 23.67
C GLN A 228 2.74 -4.50 23.62
N ASN A 229 3.32 -4.72 22.44
CA ASN A 229 4.39 -5.70 22.23
C ASN A 229 5.79 -5.12 22.43
N ARG A 230 5.92 -3.83 22.80
CA ARG A 230 7.20 -3.13 23.01
C ARG A 230 8.15 -3.25 21.82
N ILE A 231 7.62 -3.14 20.61
CA ILE A 231 8.38 -3.25 19.36
C ILE A 231 8.98 -1.87 19.04
N PRO A 232 10.32 -1.69 19.02
CA PRO A 232 10.95 -0.43 18.69
C PRO A 232 11.00 -0.22 17.17
N ILE A 233 9.84 0.05 16.57
CA ILE A 233 9.70 0.25 15.12
C ILE A 233 9.66 1.74 14.77
N LEU A 234 10.40 2.13 13.73
CA LEU A 234 10.34 3.46 13.14
C LEU A 234 9.52 3.40 11.85
N LEU A 235 8.27 3.86 11.91
CA LEU A 235 7.39 3.99 10.76
C LEU A 235 7.72 5.28 9.98
N ASN A 236 8.50 5.14 8.90
CA ASN A 236 8.79 6.26 8.01
C ASN A 236 7.61 6.56 7.09
N ARG A 237 7.41 7.84 6.79
CA ARG A 237 6.36 8.28 5.87
C ARG A 237 6.73 7.96 4.42
N ILE A 238 5.78 7.40 3.67
CA ILE A 238 5.84 7.35 2.21
C ILE A 238 5.19 8.62 1.65
N ASP A 239 3.91 8.82 1.97
CA ASP A 239 3.13 10.01 1.60
C ASP A 239 2.25 10.46 2.79
N TYR A 240 1.13 11.14 2.49
CA TYR A 240 0.21 11.61 3.53
C TYR A 240 -0.38 10.46 4.36
N THR A 241 -0.56 9.28 3.76
CA THR A 241 -1.22 8.12 4.38
C THR A 241 -0.27 6.96 4.66
N GLY A 242 0.55 6.55 3.67
CA GLY A 242 1.36 5.34 3.74
C GLY A 242 2.54 5.43 4.70
N ARG A 243 2.85 4.31 5.37
CA ARG A 243 4.04 4.12 6.19
C ARG A 243 4.83 2.89 5.75
N ILE A 244 6.13 2.93 5.94
CA ILE A 244 7.04 1.83 5.69
C ILE A 244 8.04 1.68 6.84
N ALA A 245 8.40 0.44 7.16
CA ALA A 245 9.47 0.14 8.11
C ALA A 245 10.12 -1.20 7.81
N LEU A 246 11.31 -1.40 8.38
CA LEU A 246 11.94 -2.70 8.49
C LEU A 246 11.59 -3.30 9.85
N LYS A 247 11.34 -4.61 9.89
CA LYS A 247 11.20 -5.34 11.16
C LYS A 247 12.55 -5.37 11.89
N PRO A 248 12.62 -4.95 13.16
CA PRO A 248 13.85 -4.96 13.97
C PRO A 248 14.51 -6.34 14.14
#